data_AF-A0A8D8F394-F1
#
_entry.id   AF-A0A8D8F394-F1
#
_cell.length_a   1.000
_cell.length_b   1.000
_cell.length_c   1.000
_cell.angle_alpha   90.00
_cell.angle_beta   90.00
_cell.angle_gamma   90.00
#
_symmetry.space_group_name_H-M   'P 1'
#
loop_
_entity.id
_entity.type
_entity.pdbx_description
1 polymer ?
#
loop_
_entity_poly.entity_id
_entity_poly.type
_entity_poly.pdbx_seq_one_letter_code
_entity_poly.pdbx_strand_id
1 'polypeptide(L)'
;VLLYVEIGVAGLIGMIVIFIVTPIQAYTGKLTSRFRLQTALRTDERIRLMDEIISGIQVIKMYAWEKPFAKLIKLARRLELKIVKKSAYVRGLYMTFLLFTTRTALFCTMMAMALLGNDLTAAKVFVVAMYFGILANTMSAMFVRGIAEIAEAMVAMKRLQRFLEYEEKPGELPSVKDKFLQELGVNGDVSEKQKLIESDTQLPPNVAISMKNVTARWGAVKQQEVLVKPAAKNGTAQVPKIV
;
A
#
# COMPACT_ATOMS: atom_id res chain seq x y z
N VAL A 1 -35.95 -7.33 0.78
CA VAL A 1 -37.29 -6.84 0.37
C VAL A 1 -37.77 -7.55 -0.88
N LEU A 2 -37.11 -7.39 -2.04
CA LEU A 2 -37.52 -8.06 -3.30
C LEU A 2 -37.71 -9.58 -3.15
N LEU A 3 -36.77 -10.25 -2.50
CA LEU A 3 -36.82 -11.71 -2.26
C LEU A 3 -38.03 -12.12 -1.39
N TYR A 4 -38.47 -11.26 -0.48
CA TYR A 4 -39.67 -11.50 0.33
C TYR A 4 -40.96 -11.26 -0.47
N VAL A 5 -40.96 -10.30 -1.41
CA VAL A 5 -42.12 -10.06 -2.29
C VAL A 5 -42.33 -11.24 -3.25
N GLU A 6 -41.25 -11.82 -3.78
CA GLU A 6 -41.33 -12.92 -4.75
C GLU A 6 -41.71 -14.29 -4.15
N ILE A 7 -41.13 -14.64 -3.00
CA ILE A 7 -41.26 -15.99 -2.40
C ILE A 7 -41.66 -16.00 -0.92
N GLY A 8 -41.98 -14.84 -0.35
CA GLY A 8 -42.45 -14.71 1.02
C GLY A 8 -41.44 -15.16 2.07
N VAL A 9 -41.94 -15.83 3.11
CA VAL A 9 -41.15 -16.29 4.27
C VAL A 9 -40.07 -17.31 3.88
N ALA A 10 -40.29 -18.10 2.83
CA ALA A 10 -39.33 -19.10 2.37
C ALA A 10 -37.97 -18.46 1.97
N GLY A 11 -38.00 -17.22 1.48
CA GLY A 11 -36.80 -16.45 1.14
C GLY A 11 -35.92 -16.09 2.34
N LEU A 12 -36.53 -15.91 3.51
CA LEU A 12 -35.82 -15.56 4.74
C LEU A 12 -34.92 -16.72 5.21
N ILE A 13 -35.36 -17.97 5.01
CA ILE A 13 -34.60 -19.17 5.38
C ILE A 13 -33.27 -19.24 4.63
N GLY A 14 -33.29 -18.96 3.32
CA GLY A 14 -32.05 -18.91 2.53
C GLY A 14 -31.13 -17.78 2.95
N MET A 15 -31.67 -16.61 3.30
CA MET A 15 -30.87 -15.51 3.84
C MET A 15 -30.19 -15.89 5.17
N ILE A 16 -30.88 -16.57 6.07
CA ILE A 16 -30.29 -17.03 7.35
C ILE A 16 -29.08 -17.92 7.09
N VAL A 17 -29.16 -18.84 6.12
CA VAL A 17 -28.02 -19.69 5.73
C VAL A 17 -26.83 -18.84 5.28
N ILE A 18 -27.07 -17.83 4.43
CA ILE A 18 -26.00 -16.93 3.97
C ILE A 18 -25.39 -16.18 5.16
N PHE A 19 -26.22 -15.61 6.04
CA PHE A 19 -25.77 -14.88 7.23
C PHE A 19 -24.92 -15.74 8.17
N ILE A 20 -25.20 -17.03 8.30
CA ILE A 20 -24.40 -17.95 9.12
C ILE A 20 -23.04 -18.24 8.47
N VAL A 21 -22.99 -18.35 7.14
CA VAL A 21 -21.74 -18.68 6.43
C VAL A 21 -20.84 -17.47 6.20
N THR A 22 -21.41 -16.26 6.09
CA THR A 22 -20.64 -15.02 5.87
C THR A 22 -19.54 -14.77 6.92
N PRO A 23 -19.75 -14.94 8.25
CA PRO A 23 -18.69 -14.83 9.25
C PRO A 23 -17.53 -15.79 9.03
N ILE A 24 -17.81 -17.03 8.62
CA ILE A 24 -16.80 -18.05 8.33
C ILE A 24 -15.95 -17.62 7.12
N GLN A 25 -16.60 -17.08 6.09
CA GLN A 25 -15.91 -16.52 4.91
C GLN A 25 -15.09 -15.29 5.26
N ALA A 26 -15.59 -14.40 6.12
CA ALA A 26 -14.86 -13.22 6.61
C ALA A 26 -13.60 -13.62 7.40
N TYR A 27 -13.70 -14.64 8.26
CA TYR A 27 -12.55 -15.19 8.98
C TYR A 27 -11.51 -15.78 8.02
N THR A 28 -11.95 -16.54 7.02
CA THR A 28 -11.09 -17.10 5.95
C THR A 28 -10.40 -15.99 5.14
N GLY A 29 -11.09 -14.87 4.89
CA GLY A 29 -10.53 -13.67 4.28
C GLY A 29 -9.43 -13.04 5.13
N LYS A 30 -9.65 -12.88 6.44
CA LYS A 30 -8.60 -12.40 7.36
C LYS A 30 -7.38 -13.33 7.37
N LEU A 31 -7.59 -14.64 7.38
CA LEU A 31 -6.51 -15.62 7.32
C LEU A 31 -5.71 -15.52 6.01
N THR A 32 -6.39 -15.30 4.89
CA THR A 32 -5.75 -15.05 3.59
C THR A 32 -4.85 -13.81 3.64
N SER A 33 -5.31 -12.72 4.24
CA SER A 33 -4.51 -11.50 4.43
C SER A 33 -3.25 -11.77 5.27
N ARG A 34 -3.40 -12.51 6.38
CA ARG A 34 -2.26 -12.92 7.23
C ARG A 34 -1.21 -13.73 6.48
N PHE A 35 -1.63 -14.70 5.66
CA PHE A 35 -0.70 -15.48 4.85
C PHE A 35 -0.07 -14.68 3.71
N ARG A 36 -0.78 -13.70 3.15
CA ARG A 36 -0.21 -12.77 2.16
C ARG A 36 0.92 -11.94 2.77
N LEU A 37 0.73 -11.40 3.98
CA LEU A 37 1.78 -10.67 4.71
C LEU A 37 2.98 -11.57 5.01
N GLN A 38 2.75 -12.77 5.54
CA GLN A 38 3.84 -13.71 5.82
C GLN A 38 4.60 -14.12 4.55
N THR A 39 3.90 -14.26 3.43
CA THR A 39 4.54 -14.54 2.13
C THR A 39 5.45 -13.39 1.72
N ALA A 40 4.97 -12.13 1.84
CA ALA A 40 5.78 -10.95 1.53
C ALA A 40 7.07 -10.92 2.38
N LEU A 41 6.96 -11.10 3.70
CA LEU A 41 8.12 -11.10 4.60
C LEU A 41 9.18 -12.17 4.23
N ARG A 42 8.75 -13.38 3.83
CA ARG A 42 9.68 -14.43 3.40
C ARG A 42 10.30 -14.14 2.03
N THR A 43 9.54 -13.52 1.15
CA THR A 43 10.04 -13.07 -0.16
C THR A 43 11.10 -12.00 0.03
N ASP A 44 10.87 -11.03 0.93
CA ASP A 44 11.83 -9.96 1.24
C ASP A 44 13.13 -10.54 1.85
N GLU A 45 13.02 -11.50 2.78
CA GLU A 45 14.16 -12.23 3.34
C GLU A 45 14.98 -12.93 2.25
N ARG A 46 14.33 -13.62 1.31
CA ARG A 46 15.00 -14.30 0.19
C ARG A 46 15.68 -13.30 -0.75
N ILE A 47 15.02 -12.19 -1.08
CA ILE A 47 15.57 -11.15 -1.96
C ILE A 47 16.80 -10.54 -1.31
N ARG A 48 16.73 -10.17 -0.03
CA ARG A 48 17.88 -9.64 0.71
C ARG A 48 19.06 -10.63 0.72
N LEU A 49 18.80 -11.91 0.95
CA LEU A 49 19.84 -12.94 0.90
C LEU A 49 20.46 -13.07 -0.50
N MET A 50 19.65 -12.93 -1.56
CA MET A 50 20.18 -12.89 -2.92
C MET A 50 21.06 -11.65 -3.15
N ASP A 51 20.66 -10.48 -2.65
CA ASP A 51 21.45 -9.24 -2.77
C ASP A 51 22.83 -9.37 -2.08
N GLU A 52 22.86 -9.94 -0.87
CA GLU A 52 24.11 -10.21 -0.13
C GLU A 52 25.03 -11.18 -0.90
N ILE A 53 24.46 -12.21 -1.53
CA ILE A 53 25.21 -13.18 -2.36
C ILE A 53 25.77 -12.53 -3.63
N ILE A 54 24.99 -11.67 -4.29
CA ILE A 54 25.41 -10.97 -5.51
C ILE A 54 26.57 -10.01 -5.18
N SER A 55 26.49 -9.30 -4.06
CA SER A 55 27.57 -8.43 -3.59
C SER A 55 28.87 -9.20 -3.31
N GLY A 56 28.78 -10.43 -2.78
CA GLY A 56 29.91 -11.30 -2.46
C GLY A 56 30.35 -12.30 -3.54
N ILE A 57 29.85 -12.19 -4.78
CA ILE A 57 29.96 -13.27 -5.78
C ILE A 57 31.39 -13.66 -6.17
N GLN A 58 32.33 -12.70 -6.15
CA GLN A 58 33.74 -12.95 -6.50
C GLN A 58 34.40 -13.91 -5.51
N VAL A 59 34.19 -13.71 -4.21
CA VAL A 59 34.72 -14.58 -3.15
C VAL A 59 34.10 -15.97 -3.25
N ILE A 60 32.79 -16.05 -3.45
CA ILE A 60 32.07 -17.32 -3.57
C ILE A 60 32.66 -18.18 -4.70
N LYS A 61 32.93 -17.57 -5.87
CA LYS A 61 33.55 -18.27 -7.00
C LYS A 61 35.02 -18.64 -6.76
N MET A 62 35.79 -17.77 -6.11
CA MET A 62 37.19 -18.05 -5.76
C MET A 62 37.33 -19.29 -4.88
N TYR A 63 36.39 -19.52 -3.97
CA TYR A 63 36.39 -20.67 -3.06
C TYR A 63 35.48 -21.83 -3.50
N ALA A 64 34.90 -21.79 -4.71
CA ALA A 64 33.94 -22.78 -5.22
C ALA A 64 32.76 -23.08 -4.26
N TRP A 65 32.29 -22.04 -3.55
CA TRP A 65 31.19 -22.14 -2.59
C TRP A 65 29.80 -22.07 -3.23
N GLU A 66 29.66 -22.19 -4.56
CA GLU A 66 28.34 -22.05 -5.20
C GLU A 66 27.32 -23.11 -4.74
N LYS A 67 27.77 -24.35 -4.48
CA LYS A 67 26.88 -25.44 -4.05
C LYS A 67 26.26 -25.20 -2.66
N PRO A 68 27.01 -24.84 -1.61
CA PRO A 68 26.41 -24.51 -0.31
C PRO A 68 25.50 -23.28 -0.36
N PHE A 69 25.87 -22.21 -1.07
CA PHE A 69 25.00 -21.03 -1.23
C PHE A 69 23.72 -21.36 -2.02
N ALA A 70 23.78 -22.21 -3.05
CA ALA A 70 22.60 -22.69 -3.75
C ALA A 70 21.66 -23.49 -2.84
N LYS A 71 22.20 -24.32 -1.92
CA LYS A 71 21.40 -25.02 -0.91
C LYS A 71 20.70 -24.05 0.04
N LEU A 72 21.39 -22.98 0.45
CA LEU A 72 20.84 -21.94 1.33
C LEU A 72 19.65 -21.21 0.67
N ILE A 73 19.81 -20.77 -0.57
CA ILE A 73 18.70 -20.16 -1.36
C ILE A 73 17.53 -21.13 -1.51
N LYS A 74 17.81 -22.41 -1.78
CA LYS A 74 16.77 -23.44 -1.93
C LYS A 74 16.01 -23.67 -0.62
N LEU A 75 16.67 -23.56 0.54
CA LEU A 75 16.02 -23.63 1.85
C LEU A 75 15.10 -22.42 2.06
N ALA A 76 15.59 -21.20 1.82
CA ALA A 76 14.78 -19.98 1.90
C ALA A 76 13.53 -20.05 0.99
N ARG A 77 13.71 -20.50 -0.26
CA ARG A 77 12.62 -20.73 -1.21
C ARG A 77 11.63 -21.79 -0.72
N ARG A 78 12.08 -22.87 -0.08
CA ARG A 78 11.19 -23.90 0.50
C ARG A 78 10.35 -23.31 1.64
N LEU A 79 10.90 -22.43 2.46
CA LEU A 79 10.15 -21.77 3.53
C LEU A 79 9.10 -20.80 2.97
N GLU A 80 9.44 -20.00 1.97
CA GLU A 80 8.51 -19.15 1.22
C GLU A 80 7.35 -19.98 0.64
N LEU A 81 7.68 -21.06 -0.09
CA LEU A 81 6.69 -21.93 -0.74
C LEU A 81 5.75 -22.64 0.24
N LYS A 82 6.19 -22.94 1.48
CA LYS A 82 5.30 -23.51 2.51
C LYS A 82 4.15 -22.55 2.83
N ILE A 83 4.42 -21.25 2.92
CA ILE A 83 3.40 -20.24 3.21
C ILE A 83 2.51 -19.99 2.00
N VAL A 84 3.12 -19.93 0.80
CA VAL A 84 2.38 -19.82 -0.46
C VAL A 84 1.39 -20.96 -0.63
N LYS A 85 1.80 -22.21 -0.33
CA LYS A 85 0.91 -23.38 -0.37
C LYS A 85 -0.26 -23.23 0.60
N LYS A 86 0.00 -22.84 1.85
CA LYS A 86 -1.07 -22.58 2.85
C LYS A 86 -2.05 -21.51 2.36
N SER A 87 -1.54 -20.42 1.80
CA SER A 87 -2.35 -19.35 1.19
C SER A 87 -3.23 -19.87 0.04
N ALA A 88 -2.68 -20.73 -0.82
CA ALA A 88 -3.43 -21.34 -1.91
C ALA A 88 -4.55 -22.26 -1.41
N TYR A 89 -4.31 -23.08 -0.37
CA TYR A 89 -5.36 -23.91 0.23
C TYR A 89 -6.49 -23.08 0.83
N VAL A 90 -6.18 -22.01 1.58
CA VAL A 90 -7.19 -21.12 2.15
C VAL A 90 -7.99 -20.41 1.05
N ARG A 91 -7.32 -19.99 -0.03
CA ARG A 91 -8.00 -19.39 -1.19
C ARG A 91 -8.94 -20.38 -1.87
N GLY A 92 -8.49 -21.63 -2.06
CA GLY A 92 -9.33 -22.69 -2.60
C GLY A 92 -10.56 -22.92 -1.72
N LEU A 93 -10.36 -23.02 -0.41
CA LEU A 93 -11.44 -23.18 0.57
C LEU A 93 -12.45 -22.02 0.50
N TYR A 94 -11.98 -20.77 0.41
CA TYR A 94 -12.83 -19.59 0.24
C TYR A 94 -13.71 -19.69 -1.01
N MET A 95 -13.13 -20.06 -2.16
CA MET A 95 -13.88 -20.22 -3.41
C MET A 95 -14.91 -21.34 -3.33
N THR A 96 -14.55 -22.47 -2.72
CA THR A 96 -15.48 -23.59 -2.49
C THR A 96 -16.64 -23.17 -1.60
N PHE A 97 -16.38 -22.46 -0.49
CA PHE A 97 -17.45 -21.95 0.37
C PHE A 97 -18.37 -20.97 -0.35
N LEU A 98 -17.84 -20.11 -1.22
CA LEU A 98 -18.66 -19.16 -1.98
C LEU A 98 -19.65 -19.88 -2.89
N LEU A 99 -19.20 -20.90 -3.62
CA LEU A 99 -20.08 -21.73 -4.44
C LEU A 99 -21.06 -22.54 -3.59
N PHE A 100 -20.57 -23.18 -2.52
CA PHE A 100 -21.41 -23.99 -1.63
C PHE A 100 -22.53 -23.16 -0.99
N THR A 101 -22.23 -21.96 -0.52
CA THR A 101 -23.21 -21.08 0.17
C THR A 101 -24.41 -20.77 -0.71
N THR A 102 -24.17 -20.38 -1.97
CA THR A 102 -25.26 -20.03 -2.90
C THR A 102 -26.13 -21.23 -3.25
N ARG A 103 -25.53 -22.41 -3.44
CA ARG A 103 -26.25 -23.65 -3.75
C ARG A 103 -27.05 -24.16 -2.55
N THR A 104 -26.46 -24.15 -1.37
CA THR A 104 -27.13 -24.57 -0.13
C THR A 104 -28.27 -23.64 0.24
N ALA A 105 -28.08 -22.31 0.13
CA ALA A 105 -29.15 -21.35 0.36
C ALA A 105 -30.32 -21.57 -0.60
N LEU A 106 -30.04 -21.77 -1.90
CA LEU A 106 -31.07 -22.08 -2.90
C LEU A 106 -31.82 -23.38 -2.55
N PHE A 107 -31.10 -24.45 -2.23
CA PHE A 107 -31.71 -25.73 -1.83
C PHE A 107 -32.62 -25.57 -0.61
N CYS A 108 -32.14 -24.90 0.44
CA CYS A 108 -32.94 -24.64 1.65
C CYS A 108 -34.21 -23.82 1.34
N THR A 109 -34.14 -22.82 0.45
CA THR A 109 -35.33 -22.07 0.05
C THR A 109 -36.33 -22.87 -0.77
N MET A 110 -35.85 -23.74 -1.67
CA MET A 110 -36.74 -24.60 -2.45
C MET A 110 -37.43 -25.63 -1.55
N MET A 111 -36.69 -26.21 -0.60
CA MET A 111 -37.26 -27.09 0.43
C MET A 111 -38.31 -26.36 1.26
N ALA A 112 -38.03 -25.12 1.70
CA ALA A 112 -38.98 -24.32 2.44
C ALA A 112 -40.24 -24.00 1.62
N MET A 113 -40.10 -23.62 0.35
CA MET A 113 -41.26 -23.37 -0.53
C MET A 113 -42.13 -24.62 -0.69
N ALA A 114 -41.52 -25.80 -0.81
CA ALA A 114 -42.26 -27.07 -0.87
C ALA A 114 -43.05 -27.33 0.43
N LEU A 115 -42.44 -27.08 1.59
CA LEU A 115 -43.08 -27.29 2.89
C LEU A 115 -44.18 -26.28 3.21
N LEU A 116 -44.03 -25.02 2.75
CA LEU A 116 -45.04 -23.98 2.91
C LEU A 116 -46.20 -24.08 1.90
N GLY A 117 -46.13 -25.02 0.95
CA GLY A 117 -47.15 -25.19 -0.08
C GLY A 117 -47.16 -24.09 -1.14
N ASN A 118 -46.04 -23.40 -1.35
CA ASN A 118 -45.92 -22.37 -2.38
C ASN A 118 -45.66 -22.99 -3.77
N ASP A 119 -46.19 -22.37 -4.82
CA ASP A 119 -45.96 -22.81 -6.20
C ASP A 119 -44.48 -22.68 -6.60
N LEU A 120 -43.86 -23.84 -6.85
CA LEU A 120 -42.50 -23.97 -7.33
C LEU A 120 -42.43 -23.85 -8.86
N THR A 121 -42.56 -22.62 -9.37
CA THR A 121 -42.38 -22.32 -10.79
C THR A 121 -40.90 -22.14 -11.13
N ALA A 122 -40.47 -22.65 -12.30
CA ALA A 122 -39.09 -22.50 -12.78
C ALA A 122 -38.64 -21.02 -12.84
N ALA A 123 -39.53 -20.11 -13.23
CA ALA A 123 -39.26 -18.67 -13.25
C ALA A 123 -38.85 -18.12 -11.86
N LYS A 124 -39.60 -18.48 -10.80
CA LYS A 124 -39.30 -18.06 -9.43
C LYS A 124 -37.95 -18.61 -8.95
N VAL A 125 -37.68 -19.89 -9.20
CA VAL A 125 -36.42 -20.53 -8.79
C VAL A 125 -35.23 -19.87 -9.47
N PHE A 126 -35.33 -19.55 -10.76
CA PHE A 126 -34.25 -18.87 -11.49
C PHE A 126 -33.98 -17.47 -10.93
N VAL A 127 -35.04 -16.69 -10.69
CA VAL A 127 -34.94 -15.35 -10.09
C VAL A 127 -34.29 -15.39 -8.71
N VAL A 128 -34.71 -16.33 -7.84
CA VAL A 128 -34.14 -16.51 -6.50
C VAL A 128 -32.68 -16.93 -6.56
N ALA A 129 -32.30 -17.81 -7.49
CA ALA A 129 -30.91 -18.23 -7.67
C ALA A 129 -30.01 -17.04 -8.06
N MET A 130 -30.48 -16.17 -8.96
CA MET A 130 -29.75 -14.95 -9.32
C MET A 130 -29.62 -13.98 -8.14
N TYR A 131 -30.70 -13.76 -7.39
CA TYR A 131 -30.65 -12.90 -6.21
C TYR A 131 -29.68 -13.42 -5.14
N PHE A 132 -29.64 -14.72 -4.87
CA PHE A 132 -28.67 -15.28 -3.92
C PHE A 132 -27.23 -15.19 -4.43
N GLY A 133 -27.01 -15.30 -5.74
CA GLY A 133 -25.69 -15.06 -6.33
C GLY A 133 -25.20 -13.63 -6.08
N ILE A 134 -26.05 -12.63 -6.33
CA ILE A 134 -25.75 -11.22 -6.07
C ILE A 134 -25.55 -11.00 -4.57
N LEU A 135 -26.47 -11.47 -3.74
CA LEU A 135 -26.47 -11.24 -2.30
C LEU A 135 -25.24 -11.87 -1.63
N ALA A 136 -24.86 -13.09 -2.01
CA ALA A 136 -23.65 -13.73 -1.50
C ALA A 136 -22.39 -12.96 -1.91
N ASN A 137 -22.30 -12.48 -3.15
CA ASN A 137 -21.15 -11.69 -3.59
C ASN A 137 -21.04 -10.36 -2.82
N THR A 138 -22.16 -9.64 -2.67
CA THR A 138 -22.18 -8.36 -1.95
C THR A 138 -21.88 -8.53 -0.46
N MET A 139 -22.49 -9.51 0.21
CA MET A 139 -22.29 -9.73 1.65
C MET A 139 -20.93 -10.33 1.99
N SER A 140 -20.44 -11.28 1.20
CA SER A 140 -19.22 -12.00 1.54
C SER A 140 -17.96 -11.32 1.02
N ALA A 141 -18.01 -10.70 -0.16
CA ALA A 141 -16.84 -10.05 -0.74
C ALA A 141 -16.84 -8.53 -0.49
N MET A 142 -17.89 -7.82 -0.92
CA MET A 142 -17.88 -6.35 -0.88
C MET A 142 -17.98 -5.80 0.54
N PHE A 143 -18.88 -6.33 1.36
CA PHE A 143 -19.09 -5.85 2.72
C PHE A 143 -17.85 -6.07 3.61
N VAL A 144 -17.29 -7.29 3.60
CA VAL A 144 -16.06 -7.62 4.35
C VAL A 144 -14.89 -6.75 3.90
N ARG A 145 -14.75 -6.53 2.59
CA ARG A 145 -13.71 -5.67 2.03
C ARG A 145 -13.92 -4.20 2.42
N GLY A 146 -15.15 -3.70 2.37
CA GLY A 146 -15.47 -2.33 2.76
C GLY A 146 -15.09 -2.02 4.21
N ILE A 147 -15.34 -2.96 5.14
CA ILE A 147 -14.92 -2.80 6.55
C ILE A 147 -13.39 -2.68 6.65
N ALA A 148 -12.66 -3.50 5.90
CA ALA A 148 -11.19 -3.45 5.88
C ALA A 148 -10.68 -2.13 5.30
N GLU A 149 -11.25 -1.65 4.19
CA GLU A 149 -10.87 -0.39 3.54
C GLU A 149 -11.16 0.82 4.43
N ILE A 150 -12.29 0.83 5.14
CA ILE A 150 -12.59 1.89 6.13
C ILE A 150 -11.57 1.87 7.27
N ALA A 151 -11.20 0.69 7.78
CA ALA A 151 -10.18 0.59 8.82
C ALA A 151 -8.81 1.11 8.34
N GLU A 152 -8.41 0.78 7.12
CA GLU A 152 -7.18 1.30 6.51
C GLU A 152 -7.24 2.83 6.31
N ALA A 153 -8.37 3.34 5.83
CA ALA A 153 -8.61 4.78 5.66
C ALA A 153 -8.52 5.53 7.00
N MET A 154 -9.10 5.00 8.08
CA MET A 154 -9.00 5.60 9.41
C MET A 154 -7.55 5.70 9.91
N VAL A 155 -6.75 4.64 9.71
CA VAL A 155 -5.33 4.66 10.09
C VAL A 155 -4.56 5.67 9.22
N ALA A 156 -4.87 5.76 7.93
CA ALA A 156 -4.26 6.74 7.04
C ALA A 156 -4.58 8.19 7.44
N MET A 157 -5.85 8.48 7.74
CA MET A 157 -6.28 9.80 8.23
C MET A 157 -5.58 10.16 9.55
N LYS A 158 -5.44 9.23 10.48
CA LYS A 158 -4.72 9.47 11.75
C LYS A 158 -3.24 9.81 11.55
N ARG A 159 -2.59 9.18 10.57
CA ARG A 159 -1.19 9.52 10.21
C ARG A 159 -1.10 10.92 9.60
N LEU A 160 -2.05 11.25 8.72
CA LEU A 160 -2.12 12.58 8.10
C LEU A 160 -2.37 13.67 9.15
N GLN A 161 -3.31 13.44 10.06
CA GLN A 161 -3.57 14.35 11.17
C GLN A 161 -2.32 14.60 12.00
N ARG A 162 -1.61 13.55 12.42
CA ARG A 162 -0.35 13.69 13.16
C ARG A 162 0.71 14.47 12.39
N PHE A 163 0.76 14.32 11.06
CA PHE A 163 1.69 15.07 10.23
C PHE A 163 1.36 16.57 10.17
N LEU A 164 0.07 16.90 10.08
CA LEU A 164 -0.40 18.30 10.06
C LEU A 164 -0.30 18.98 11.44
N GLU A 165 -0.30 18.20 12.51
CA GLU A 165 -0.13 18.68 13.89
C GLU A 165 1.35 18.88 14.30
N TYR A 166 2.33 18.59 13.43
CA TYR A 166 3.72 18.87 13.76
C TYR A 166 3.96 20.38 13.93
N GLU A 167 4.79 20.74 14.91
CA GLU A 167 5.21 22.13 15.10
C GLU A 167 5.90 22.66 13.83
N GLU A 168 5.35 23.74 13.30
CA GLU A 168 6.01 24.50 12.25
C GLU A 168 7.27 25.14 12.87
N LYS A 169 8.45 24.86 12.29
CA LYS A 169 9.67 25.52 12.74
C LYS A 169 9.50 27.04 12.53
N PRO A 170 9.62 27.88 13.58
CA PRO A 170 9.74 29.32 13.40
C PRO A 170 11.03 29.56 12.62
N GLY A 171 10.90 30.07 11.40
CA GLY A 171 12.02 30.27 10.51
C GLY A 171 12.91 31.41 10.99
N GLU A 172 14.08 31.09 11.52
CA GLU A 172 15.28 31.68 10.94
C GLU A 172 15.57 30.89 9.67
N LEU A 173 15.27 31.49 8.52
CA LEU A 173 15.86 31.04 7.27
C LEU A 173 17.37 30.96 7.51
N PRO A 174 18.05 29.84 7.22
CA PRO A 174 19.49 29.80 7.33
C PRO A 174 20.04 30.97 6.50
N SER A 175 20.98 31.73 7.06
CA SER A 175 21.68 32.84 6.38
C SER A 175 22.50 32.29 5.20
N VAL A 176 21.78 31.86 4.18
CA VAL A 176 22.29 31.42 2.88
C VAL A 176 22.21 32.60 1.93
N LYS A 177 21.55 33.72 2.29
CA LYS A 177 21.55 34.96 1.51
C LYS A 177 22.97 35.42 1.22
N ASP A 178 23.85 35.46 2.22
CA ASP A 178 25.20 36.02 2.05
C ASP A 178 26.09 35.10 1.22
N LYS A 179 26.01 33.77 1.43
CA LYS A 179 26.73 32.78 0.59
C LYS A 179 26.20 32.72 -0.84
N PHE A 180 24.88 32.84 -1.02
CA PHE A 180 24.24 32.80 -2.34
C PHE A 180 24.53 34.06 -3.15
N LEU A 181 24.55 35.23 -2.52
CA LEU A 181 24.93 36.50 -3.16
C LEU A 181 26.41 36.54 -3.54
N GLN A 182 27.27 35.84 -2.81
CA GLN A 182 28.71 35.76 -3.12
C GLN A 182 29.03 34.75 -4.24
N GLU A 183 28.27 33.66 -4.37
CA GLU A 183 28.39 32.69 -5.48
C GLU A 183 27.74 33.18 -6.78
N LEU A 184 26.74 34.06 -6.71
CA LEU A 184 26.24 34.83 -7.84
C LEU A 184 27.23 35.95 -8.14
N GLY A 185 28.24 35.69 -8.96
CA GLY A 185 29.14 36.74 -9.49
C GLY A 185 28.34 37.81 -10.25
N VAL A 186 27.94 38.89 -9.57
CA VAL A 186 27.18 40.00 -10.16
C VAL A 186 28.15 41.12 -10.52
N ASN A 187 28.53 41.18 -11.80
CA ASN A 187 29.15 42.35 -12.42
C ASN A 187 28.07 43.39 -12.75
N GLY A 188 27.52 44.06 -11.75
CA GLY A 188 26.54 45.12 -11.94
C GLY A 188 26.52 46.10 -10.78
N ASP A 189 26.63 47.38 -11.10
CA ASP A 189 26.77 48.48 -10.15
C ASP A 189 25.51 48.63 -9.27
N VAL A 190 25.73 48.83 -7.97
CA VAL A 190 24.70 48.81 -6.92
C VAL A 190 23.67 49.94 -7.12
N SER A 191 24.07 51.00 -7.81
CA SER A 191 23.27 52.20 -8.07
C SER A 191 22.06 51.97 -9.00
N GLU A 192 22.15 51.04 -9.96
CA GLU A 192 21.03 50.74 -10.88
C GLU A 192 19.89 49.97 -10.20
N LYS A 193 20.21 49.14 -9.20
CA LYS A 193 19.20 48.37 -8.46
C LYS A 193 18.34 49.24 -7.56
N GLN A 194 18.90 50.33 -7.01
CA GLN A 194 18.14 51.28 -6.19
C GLN A 194 17.04 51.96 -7.02
N LYS A 195 17.37 52.35 -8.28
CA LYS A 195 16.42 52.99 -9.20
C LYS A 195 15.27 52.08 -9.64
N LEU A 196 15.49 50.76 -9.71
CA LEU A 196 14.46 49.78 -10.08
C LEU A 196 13.54 49.39 -8.92
N ILE A 197 13.98 49.59 -7.67
CA ILE A 197 13.16 49.33 -6.47
C ILE A 197 12.23 50.52 -6.17
N GLU A 198 12.64 51.75 -6.53
CA GLU A 198 11.89 52.98 -6.24
C GLU A 198 10.85 53.37 -7.31
N SER A 199 10.83 52.72 -8.49
CA SER A 199 9.82 53.02 -9.50
C SER A 199 8.47 52.35 -9.16
N ASP A 200 7.57 53.10 -8.53
CA ASP A 200 6.15 52.75 -8.38
C ASP A 200 5.46 52.75 -9.75
N THR A 201 5.61 51.65 -10.49
CA THR A 201 4.85 51.43 -11.72
C THR A 201 3.42 51.05 -11.34
N GLN A 202 2.50 52.02 -11.36
CA GLN A 202 1.06 51.75 -11.30
C GLN A 202 0.67 50.88 -12.51
N LEU A 203 0.16 49.68 -12.24
CA LEU A 203 -0.21 48.71 -13.28
C LEU A 203 -1.62 49.00 -13.84
N PRO A 204 -1.82 49.02 -15.17
CA PRO A 204 -3.14 49.19 -15.78
C PRO A 204 -4.09 48.01 -15.52
N PRO A 205 -5.42 48.20 -15.67
CA PRO A 205 -6.45 47.32 -15.09
C PRO A 205 -6.60 45.92 -15.72
N ASN A 206 -5.74 45.53 -16.67
CA ASN A 206 -5.84 44.25 -17.40
C ASN A 206 -4.66 43.29 -17.14
N VAL A 207 -4.17 43.19 -15.90
CA VAL A 207 -3.15 42.20 -15.52
C VAL A 207 -3.78 41.13 -14.63
N ALA A 208 -3.82 39.88 -15.10
CA ALA A 208 -4.48 38.77 -14.41
C ALA A 208 -3.67 38.17 -13.25
N ILE A 209 -2.33 38.25 -13.26
CA ILE A 209 -1.48 37.78 -12.14
C ILE A 209 -0.25 38.67 -12.02
N SER A 210 -0.02 39.22 -10.83
CA SER A 210 1.17 39.98 -10.45
C SER A 210 1.90 39.25 -9.32
N MET A 211 3.20 38.99 -9.47
CA MET A 211 4.03 38.34 -8.45
C MET A 211 5.24 39.22 -8.11
N LYS A 212 5.33 39.66 -6.85
CA LYS A 212 6.54 40.29 -6.29
C LYS A 212 7.34 39.24 -5.50
N ASN A 213 8.67 39.34 -5.53
CA ASN A 213 9.60 38.46 -4.80
C ASN A 213 9.53 36.96 -5.14
N VAL A 214 9.42 36.60 -6.42
CA VAL A 214 9.49 35.17 -6.85
C VAL A 214 10.66 34.96 -7.79
N THR A 215 11.37 33.84 -7.64
CA THR A 215 12.41 33.38 -8.58
C THR A 215 12.07 31.96 -9.03
N ALA A 216 11.86 31.76 -10.34
CA ALA A 216 11.58 30.46 -10.93
C ALA A 216 12.74 30.03 -11.83
N ARG A 217 13.12 28.74 -11.76
CA ARG A 217 14.09 28.13 -12.68
C ARG A 217 13.53 26.82 -13.22
N TRP A 218 13.46 26.70 -14.55
CA TRP A 218 13.22 25.42 -15.22
C TRP A 218 14.57 24.73 -15.44
N GLY A 219 14.69 23.49 -14.94
CA GLY A 219 15.97 22.81 -14.81
C GLY A 219 16.53 22.26 -16.12
N ALA A 220 17.81 22.53 -16.38
CA ALA A 220 18.64 21.72 -17.26
C ALA A 220 19.43 20.70 -16.42
N VAL A 221 19.51 19.47 -16.94
CA VAL A 221 20.08 18.26 -16.32
C VAL A 221 21.51 18.49 -15.78
N LYS A 222 21.77 18.10 -14.53
CA LYS A 222 23.14 18.07 -13.96
C LYS A 222 23.80 16.71 -14.20
N GLN A 223 24.97 16.72 -14.85
CA GLN A 223 25.93 15.61 -14.84
C GLN A 223 26.55 15.48 -13.44
N GLN A 224 26.74 14.23 -13.00
CA GLN A 224 27.28 13.83 -11.70
C GLN A 224 28.77 14.17 -11.57
N GLU A 225 29.14 14.94 -10.55
CA GLU A 225 30.55 15.12 -10.14
C GLU A 225 31.02 13.96 -9.26
N VAL A 226 32.25 13.50 -9.56
CA VAL A 226 32.95 12.39 -8.90
C VAL A 226 33.51 12.84 -7.54
N LEU A 227 33.18 12.11 -6.48
CA LEU A 227 33.68 12.33 -5.12
C LEU A 227 35.18 11.99 -4.99
N VAL A 228 36.02 12.99 -4.75
CA VAL A 228 37.40 12.80 -4.26
C VAL A 228 37.41 12.98 -2.73
N LYS A 229 37.85 11.95 -2.00
CA LYS A 229 38.01 11.97 -0.53
C LYS A 229 39.21 12.85 -0.11
N PRO A 230 39.11 13.68 0.94
CA PRO A 230 40.27 14.38 1.48
C PRO A 230 41.02 13.55 2.53
N ALA A 231 42.34 13.75 2.56
CA ALA A 231 43.32 13.10 3.43
C ALA A 231 43.18 13.50 4.91
N ALA A 232 43.41 12.54 5.81
CA ALA A 232 43.43 12.74 7.25
C ALA A 232 44.71 13.49 7.69
N LYS A 233 44.55 14.60 8.42
CA LYS A 233 45.63 15.29 9.13
C LYS A 233 45.67 14.84 10.59
N ASN A 234 46.90 14.60 11.06
CA ASN A 234 47.30 14.22 12.40
C ASN A 234 46.72 15.13 13.51
N GLY A 235 46.29 14.50 14.60
CA GLY A 235 45.94 15.15 15.86
C GLY A 235 46.11 14.15 17.00
N THR A 236 47.10 14.41 17.83
CA THR A 236 47.51 13.71 19.06
C THR A 236 46.37 13.49 20.05
N ALA A 237 46.19 12.26 20.53
CA ALA A 237 45.46 11.97 21.77
C ALA A 237 46.10 10.79 22.50
N GLN A 238 46.15 10.92 23.82
CA GLN A 238 46.98 10.20 24.78
C GLN A 238 46.60 8.73 24.99
N VAL A 239 47.61 7.95 25.36
CA VAL A 239 47.56 6.51 25.70
C VAL A 239 47.13 6.30 27.16
N PRO A 240 46.22 5.35 27.47
CA PRO A 240 46.23 4.67 28.75
C PRO A 240 46.85 3.26 28.61
N LYS A 241 47.83 2.99 29.48
CA LYS A 241 48.47 1.67 29.68
C LYS A 241 47.48 0.68 30.28
N ILE A 242 47.51 -0.54 29.75
CA ILE A 242 46.89 -1.75 30.30
C ILE A 242 47.96 -2.49 31.10
N VAL A 243 47.63 -2.89 32.34
CA VAL A 243 48.07 -4.15 32.96
C VAL A 243 46.81 -4.96 33.20
#